data_AF-A0A6S6RV96-F1
#
_entry.id   AF-A0A6S6RV96-F1
#
_cell.length_a   1.000
_cell.length_b   1.000
_cell.length_c   1.000
_cell.angle_alpha   90.00
_cell.angle_beta   90.00
_cell.angle_gamma   90.00
#
_symmetry.space_group_name_H-M   'P 1'
#
loop_
_entity.id
_entity.type
_entity.pdbx_description
1 polymer ?
#
loop_
_entity_poly.entity_id
_entity_poly.type
_entity_poly.pdbx_seq_one_letter_code
_entity_poly.pdbx_strand_id
1 'polypeptide(L)'
;MSSKLRRLAITQGFIGQDEDGRTTTLGRGGSDYTTALIAEVLSFDQVDIWTDVAGIYTTDPRIVASAKSIGAIISLLMKPQKWLYSALKSYIQEHCLPAIRVGIPVFVGSSQIPEKSGTYICASTKKLPQFRALAIRRKQTLLTLHSLNMLHARGFLAEVFTLLSQHHISVDLITTSEVSIALTLDKTGSTTTKGNLL
;
A
#
# COMPACT_ATOMS: atom_id res chain seq x y z
N MET A 1 -37.46 -26.54 -10.64
CA MET A 1 -36.52 -25.39 -10.61
C MET A 1 -36.16 -25.11 -9.16
N SER A 2 -34.99 -25.59 -8.72
CA SER A 2 -34.53 -25.39 -7.34
C SER A 2 -34.06 -23.94 -7.18
N SER A 3 -34.74 -23.17 -6.34
CA SER A 3 -34.27 -21.86 -5.90
C SER A 3 -32.98 -22.05 -5.11
N LYS A 4 -31.84 -21.72 -5.73
CA LYS A 4 -30.56 -21.63 -5.02
C LYS A 4 -30.75 -20.61 -3.90
N LEU A 5 -30.90 -21.10 -2.66
CA LEU A 5 -30.85 -20.27 -1.46
C LEU A 5 -29.55 -19.47 -1.51
N ARG A 6 -29.65 -18.15 -1.70
CA ARG A 6 -28.50 -17.24 -1.55
C ARG A 6 -28.13 -17.27 -0.07
N ARG A 7 -27.14 -18.08 0.28
CA ARG A 7 -26.58 -18.12 1.64
C ARG A 7 -25.57 -16.98 1.76
N LEU A 8 -25.78 -16.11 2.73
CA LEU A 8 -24.81 -15.10 3.14
C LEU A 8 -23.74 -15.77 4.00
N ALA A 9 -22.47 -15.62 3.63
CA ALA A 9 -21.34 -16.04 4.43
C ALA A 9 -20.73 -14.81 5.12
N ILE A 10 -20.48 -14.93 6.42
CA ILE A 10 -19.76 -13.92 7.20
C ILE A 10 -18.51 -14.61 7.73
N THR A 11 -17.34 -14.04 7.43
CA THR A 11 -16.05 -14.59 7.86
C THR A 11 -15.14 -13.47 8.37
N GLN A 12 -14.08 -13.86 9.07
CA GLN A 12 -13.04 -12.94 9.52
C GLN A 12 -12.07 -12.64 8.37
N GLY A 13 -11.46 -11.46 8.42
CA GLY A 13 -10.27 -11.12 7.64
C GLY A 13 -9.01 -11.13 8.51
N PHE A 14 -7.86 -10.77 7.94
CA PHE A 14 -6.54 -10.58 8.59
C PHE A 14 -5.86 -11.84 9.12
N ILE A 15 -6.61 -12.87 9.49
CA ILE A 15 -6.11 -14.11 10.09
C ILE A 15 -5.95 -15.22 9.04
N GLY A 16 -5.06 -16.17 9.34
CA GLY A 16 -4.85 -17.38 8.55
C GLY A 16 -4.31 -18.53 9.41
N GLN A 17 -3.94 -19.62 8.75
CA GLN A 17 -3.34 -20.80 9.38
C GLN A 17 -2.07 -21.21 8.61
N ASP A 18 -1.00 -21.54 9.32
CA ASP A 18 0.21 -22.14 8.72
C ASP A 18 0.05 -23.65 8.49
N GLU A 19 1.06 -24.30 7.88
CA GLU A 19 1.04 -25.74 7.59
C GLU A 19 0.97 -26.63 8.85
N ASP A 20 1.42 -26.11 10.00
CA ASP A 20 1.40 -26.79 11.29
C ASP A 20 0.07 -26.57 12.05
N GLY A 21 -0.89 -25.87 11.45
CA GLY A 21 -2.18 -25.59 12.05
C GLY A 21 -2.20 -24.40 13.01
N ARG A 22 -1.11 -23.63 13.12
CA ARG A 22 -1.02 -22.47 14.03
C ARG A 22 -1.66 -21.23 13.39
N THR A 23 -2.32 -20.43 14.21
CA THR A 23 -2.90 -19.15 13.77
C THR A 23 -1.81 -18.17 13.39
N THR A 24 -1.94 -17.56 12.21
CA THR A 24 -1.07 -16.50 11.71
C THR A 24 -1.88 -15.28 11.30
N THR A 25 -1.18 -14.19 10.97
CA THR A 25 -1.78 -12.93 10.52
C THR A 25 -1.13 -12.46 9.22
N LEU A 26 -1.90 -11.71 8.42
CA LEU A 26 -1.48 -11.20 7.11
C LEU A 26 -0.82 -9.82 7.18
N GLY A 27 -0.49 -9.36 8.40
CA GLY A 27 0.11 -8.05 8.61
C GLY A 27 -0.86 -6.89 8.37
N ARG A 28 -0.30 -5.69 8.21
CA ARG A 28 -1.09 -4.45 8.07
C ARG A 28 -2.00 -4.52 6.85
N GLY A 29 -3.25 -4.09 7.01
CA GLY A 29 -4.28 -4.16 5.97
C GLY A 29 -4.65 -5.60 5.55
N GLY A 30 -4.35 -6.58 6.41
CA GLY A 30 -4.63 -7.98 6.13
C GLY A 30 -6.11 -8.30 5.90
N SER A 31 -7.06 -7.53 6.45
CA SER A 31 -8.49 -7.71 6.17
C SER A 31 -8.83 -7.40 4.71
N ASP A 32 -8.33 -6.28 4.19
CA ASP A 32 -8.51 -5.90 2.79
C ASP A 32 -7.84 -6.93 1.86
N TYR A 33 -6.65 -7.39 2.26
CA TYR A 33 -5.92 -8.45 1.55
C TYR A 33 -6.70 -9.78 1.53
N THR A 34 -7.34 -10.15 2.65
CA THR A 34 -8.18 -11.36 2.74
C THR A 34 -9.35 -11.27 1.76
N THR A 35 -10.04 -10.13 1.71
CA THR A 35 -11.16 -9.91 0.79
C THR A 35 -10.70 -10.04 -0.67
N ALA A 36 -9.55 -9.45 -1.01
CA ALA A 36 -8.99 -9.55 -2.36
C ALA A 36 -8.61 -11.00 -2.73
N LEU A 37 -8.03 -11.77 -1.80
CA LEU A 37 -7.70 -13.19 -2.00
C LEU A 37 -8.94 -14.04 -2.21
N ILE A 38 -9.97 -13.87 -1.38
CA ILE A 38 -11.24 -14.61 -1.51
C ILE A 38 -11.89 -14.30 -2.86
N ALA A 39 -11.92 -13.02 -3.24
CA ALA A 39 -12.49 -12.58 -4.51
C ALA A 39 -11.76 -13.20 -5.71
N GLU A 40 -10.43 -13.30 -5.65
CA GLU A 40 -9.64 -13.96 -6.67
C GLU A 40 -9.97 -15.46 -6.77
N VAL A 41 -9.91 -16.18 -5.65
CA VAL A 41 -10.13 -17.65 -5.62
C VAL A 41 -11.55 -18.02 -6.06
N LEU A 42 -12.54 -17.21 -5.66
CA LEU A 42 -13.94 -17.45 -5.99
C LEU A 42 -14.40 -16.73 -7.26
N SER A 43 -13.52 -15.99 -7.94
CA SER A 43 -13.81 -15.24 -9.16
C SER A 43 -15.02 -14.29 -9.03
N PHE A 44 -14.96 -13.40 -8.04
CA PHE A 44 -16.01 -12.39 -7.84
C PHE A 44 -16.02 -11.34 -8.95
N ASP A 45 -17.19 -10.78 -9.24
CA ASP A 45 -17.32 -9.70 -10.22
C ASP A 45 -16.73 -8.36 -9.73
N GLN A 46 -16.70 -8.14 -8.41
CA GLN A 46 -16.24 -6.90 -7.77
C GLN A 46 -15.88 -7.13 -6.29
N VAL A 47 -14.97 -6.30 -5.78
CA VAL A 47 -14.68 -6.18 -4.34
C VAL A 47 -15.07 -4.80 -3.83
N ASP A 48 -15.80 -4.73 -2.72
CA ASP A 48 -16.16 -3.47 -2.06
C ASP A 48 -15.40 -3.33 -0.74
N ILE A 49 -14.62 -2.26 -0.62
CA ILE A 49 -13.93 -1.87 0.59
C ILE A 49 -14.63 -0.63 1.17
N TRP A 50 -15.22 -0.81 2.35
CA TRP A 50 -15.93 0.23 3.07
C TRP A 50 -15.07 0.77 4.21
N THR A 51 -14.65 2.03 4.09
CA THR A 51 -13.74 2.72 5.02
C THR A 51 -14.44 3.89 5.69
N ASP A 52 -13.72 4.68 6.49
CA ASP A 52 -14.21 5.94 7.05
C ASP A 52 -14.19 7.09 6.03
N VAL A 53 -13.45 6.98 4.92
CA VAL A 53 -13.31 8.03 3.90
C VAL A 53 -14.08 7.67 2.63
N ALA A 54 -14.73 8.67 2.01
CA ALA A 54 -15.54 8.50 0.80
C ALA A 54 -14.67 8.37 -0.46
N GLY A 55 -13.89 7.29 -0.52
CA GLY A 55 -12.96 6.99 -1.60
C GLY A 55 -11.63 7.72 -1.48
N ILE A 56 -10.95 7.82 -2.62
CA ILE A 56 -9.62 8.39 -2.76
C ILE A 56 -9.73 9.81 -3.31
N TYR A 57 -8.98 10.72 -2.70
CA TYR A 57 -8.97 12.14 -3.05
C TYR A 57 -7.67 12.55 -3.76
N THR A 58 -7.69 13.71 -4.43
CA THR A 58 -6.49 14.31 -5.04
C THR A 58 -5.39 14.65 -4.04
N THR A 59 -5.74 14.86 -2.77
CA THR A 59 -4.84 15.00 -1.62
C THR A 59 -5.67 14.78 -0.35
N ASP A 60 -5.06 14.83 0.84
CA ASP A 60 -5.77 14.70 2.11
C ASP A 60 -6.76 15.87 2.30
N PRO A 61 -8.09 15.63 2.35
CA PRO A 61 -9.09 16.68 2.51
C PRO A 61 -9.01 17.39 3.87
N ARG A 62 -8.37 16.78 4.87
CA ARG A 62 -8.09 17.42 6.17
C ARG A 62 -6.99 18.46 6.09
N ILE A 63 -6.17 18.42 5.04
CA ILE A 63 -5.09 19.39 4.79
C ILE A 63 -5.56 20.43 3.78
N VAL A 64 -6.24 20.00 2.71
CA VAL A 64 -6.71 20.89 1.64
C VAL A 64 -8.21 20.68 1.44
N ALA A 65 -9.03 21.63 1.91
CA ALA A 65 -10.48 21.54 1.81
C ALA A 65 -11.02 21.44 0.37
N SER A 66 -10.27 21.98 -0.60
CA SER A 66 -10.60 21.90 -2.04
C SER A 66 -10.20 20.58 -2.70
N ALA A 67 -9.76 19.57 -1.93
CA ALA A 67 -9.43 18.25 -2.44
C ALA A 67 -10.65 17.62 -3.14
N LYS A 68 -10.44 17.10 -4.35
CA LYS A 68 -11.50 16.52 -5.18
C LYS A 68 -11.49 15.00 -5.04
N SER A 69 -12.67 14.38 -4.99
CA SER A 69 -12.78 12.92 -5.07
C SER A 69 -12.38 12.44 -6.46
N ILE A 70 -11.69 11.30 -6.51
CA ILE A 70 -11.26 10.65 -7.74
C ILE A 70 -12.20 9.48 -8.01
N GLY A 71 -13.06 9.57 -9.02
CA GLY A 71 -14.04 8.52 -9.30
C GLY A 71 -13.45 7.19 -9.78
N ALA A 72 -12.32 7.23 -10.49
CA ALA A 72 -11.65 6.01 -10.94
C ALA A 72 -10.13 6.18 -11.03
N ILE A 73 -9.39 5.17 -10.55
CA ILE A 73 -7.93 5.07 -10.58
C ILE A 73 -7.53 3.82 -11.35
N ILE A 74 -6.54 3.94 -12.23
CA ILE A 74 -5.91 2.76 -12.83
C ILE A 74 -4.94 2.17 -11.82
N SER A 75 -5.05 0.87 -11.59
CA SER A 75 -3.95 0.12 -11.01
C SER A 75 -2.78 0.04 -11.99
N LEU A 76 -1.65 0.66 -11.64
CA LEU A 76 -0.44 0.73 -12.47
C LEU A 76 0.29 -0.61 -12.60
N LEU A 77 -0.17 -1.67 -11.94
CA LEU A 77 0.46 -2.99 -11.93
C LEU A 77 0.44 -3.69 -13.29
N MET A 78 -0.44 -3.28 -14.23
CA MET A 78 -0.55 -3.89 -15.56
C MET A 78 0.24 -3.16 -16.66
N LYS A 79 0.99 -2.09 -16.33
CA LYS A 79 1.89 -1.46 -17.30
C LYS A 79 3.36 -1.74 -16.94
N PRO A 80 4.20 -2.16 -17.91
CA PRO A 80 5.60 -2.52 -17.67
C PRO A 80 6.48 -1.31 -17.28
N GLN A 81 5.97 -0.09 -17.42
CA GLN A 81 6.67 1.16 -17.12
C GLN A 81 6.49 1.51 -15.63
N LYS A 82 7.27 0.84 -14.79
CA LYS A 82 7.43 1.12 -13.36
C LYS A 82 8.13 2.47 -13.16
N TRP A 83 7.42 3.56 -12.89
CA TRP A 83 7.90 4.71 -12.07
C TRP A 83 6.82 5.78 -11.87
N LEU A 84 5.81 5.55 -11.01
CA LEU A 84 5.10 6.71 -10.44
C LEU A 84 4.71 6.42 -8.99
N TYR A 85 5.49 7.02 -8.11
CA TYR A 85 5.43 6.91 -6.67
C TYR A 85 4.31 7.80 -6.13
N SER A 86 3.41 7.21 -5.35
CA SER A 86 2.34 7.89 -4.61
C SER A 86 2.02 7.01 -3.40
N ALA A 87 1.66 7.59 -2.25
CA ALA A 87 1.27 6.82 -1.05
C ALA A 87 0.05 5.92 -1.26
N LEU A 88 -0.71 6.14 -2.34
CA LEU A 88 -1.77 5.24 -2.80
C LEU A 88 -1.23 3.90 -3.33
N LYS A 89 0.03 3.87 -3.75
CA LYS A 89 0.73 2.66 -4.21
C LYS A 89 0.83 1.64 -3.09
N SER A 90 1.22 2.03 -1.87
CA SER A 90 1.38 1.08 -0.76
C SER A 90 0.06 0.38 -0.44
N TYR A 91 -1.03 1.15 -0.29
CA TYR A 91 -2.35 0.57 0.00
C TYR A 91 -2.85 -0.36 -1.14
N ILE A 92 -2.81 0.11 -2.39
CA ILE A 92 -3.32 -0.65 -3.54
C ILE A 92 -2.45 -1.89 -3.83
N GLN A 93 -1.13 -1.75 -3.73
CA GLN A 93 -0.19 -2.83 -4.04
C GLN A 93 -0.11 -3.89 -2.93
N GLU A 94 -0.28 -3.51 -1.67
CA GLU A 94 -0.23 -4.46 -0.56
C GLU A 94 -1.57 -5.17 -0.35
N HIS A 95 -2.70 -4.49 -0.54
CA HIS A 95 -4.00 -5.04 -0.12
C HIS A 95 -4.91 -5.45 -1.28
N CYS A 96 -4.88 -4.73 -2.41
CA CYS A 96 -5.79 -4.96 -3.53
C CYS A 96 -5.18 -5.80 -4.66
N LEU A 97 -3.88 -6.12 -4.57
CA LEU A 97 -3.13 -6.81 -5.63
C LEU A 97 -3.76 -8.14 -6.09
N PRO A 98 -4.28 -9.03 -5.21
CA PRO A 98 -4.91 -10.28 -5.64
C PRO A 98 -6.12 -10.07 -6.55
N ALA A 99 -7.01 -9.12 -6.24
CA ALA A 99 -8.16 -8.81 -7.08
C ALA A 99 -7.73 -8.18 -8.41
N ILE A 100 -6.80 -7.22 -8.35
CA ILE A 100 -6.32 -6.48 -9.52
C ILE A 100 -5.64 -7.38 -10.56
N ARG A 101 -4.82 -8.35 -10.12
CA ARG A 101 -4.04 -9.20 -11.05
C ARG A 101 -4.91 -10.14 -11.89
N VAL A 102 -6.10 -10.48 -11.42
CA VAL A 102 -7.11 -11.22 -12.18
C VAL A 102 -8.18 -10.32 -12.83
N GLY A 103 -8.00 -9.00 -12.75
CA GLY A 103 -8.88 -8.03 -13.41
C GLY A 103 -10.18 -7.72 -12.66
N ILE A 104 -10.30 -8.09 -11.38
CA ILE A 104 -11.46 -7.79 -10.55
C ILE A 104 -11.38 -6.32 -10.11
N PRO A 105 -12.41 -5.49 -10.39
CA PRO A 105 -12.46 -4.12 -9.94
C PRO A 105 -12.64 -4.03 -8.41
N VAL A 106 -11.97 -3.06 -7.79
CA VAL A 106 -12.10 -2.78 -6.35
C VAL A 106 -12.74 -1.41 -6.15
N PHE A 107 -13.89 -1.36 -5.49
CA PHE A 107 -14.54 -0.14 -5.07
C PHE A 107 -14.09 0.25 -3.67
N VAL A 108 -13.80 1.53 -3.45
CA VAL A 108 -13.47 2.10 -2.14
C VAL A 108 -14.49 3.19 -1.81
N GLY A 109 -15.27 2.97 -0.77
CA GLY A 109 -16.35 3.86 -0.33
C GLY A 109 -16.27 4.19 1.17
N SER A 110 -17.15 5.09 1.62
CA SER A 110 -17.32 5.39 3.05
C SER A 110 -18.51 4.65 3.62
N SER A 111 -18.32 3.90 4.71
CA SER A 111 -19.41 3.27 5.45
C SER A 111 -20.33 4.28 6.14
N GLN A 112 -19.83 5.50 6.41
CA GLN A 112 -20.60 6.57 7.05
C GLN A 112 -21.47 7.35 6.07
N ILE A 113 -21.09 7.39 4.79
CA ILE A 113 -21.80 8.12 3.75
C ILE A 113 -21.90 7.26 2.48
N PRO A 114 -22.70 6.18 2.49
CA PRO A 114 -22.75 5.22 1.38
C PRO A 114 -23.29 5.81 0.07
N GLU A 115 -24.13 6.84 0.17
CA GLU A 115 -24.74 7.54 -0.96
C GLU A 115 -23.71 8.27 -1.83
N LYS A 116 -22.55 8.61 -1.25
CA LYS A 116 -21.53 9.42 -1.89
C LYS A 116 -20.68 8.55 -2.81
N SER A 117 -20.44 9.03 -4.03
CA SER A 117 -19.60 8.33 -5.00
C SER A 117 -18.21 8.04 -4.42
N GLY A 118 -17.84 6.76 -4.41
CA GLY A 118 -16.51 6.28 -4.04
C GLY A 118 -15.54 6.28 -5.21
N THR A 119 -14.45 5.52 -5.06
CA THR A 119 -13.41 5.36 -6.08
C THR A 119 -13.35 3.94 -6.57
N TYR A 120 -13.33 3.75 -7.88
CA TYR A 120 -13.04 2.46 -8.51
C TYR A 120 -11.56 2.31 -8.84
N ILE A 121 -10.96 1.19 -8.45
CA ILE A 121 -9.61 0.79 -8.83
C ILE A 121 -9.74 -0.28 -9.90
N CYS A 122 -9.36 0.05 -11.14
CA CYS A 122 -9.54 -0.80 -12.31
C CYS A 122 -8.24 -0.99 -13.10
N ALA A 123 -8.18 -2.01 -13.96
CA ALA A 123 -7.02 -2.25 -14.83
C ALA A 123 -6.85 -1.19 -15.94
N SER A 124 -7.92 -0.53 -16.36
CA SER A 124 -7.87 0.52 -17.40
C SER A 124 -8.84 1.67 -17.11
N THR A 125 -8.54 2.86 -17.65
CA THR A 125 -9.43 4.03 -17.64
C THR A 125 -9.28 4.81 -18.93
N LYS A 126 -10.37 5.48 -19.36
CA LYS A 126 -10.43 6.22 -20.63
C LYS A 126 -9.61 7.51 -20.64
N LYS A 127 -9.35 8.12 -19.46
CA LYS A 127 -8.59 9.38 -19.33
C LYS A 127 -7.55 9.29 -18.22
N LEU A 128 -6.28 9.30 -18.60
CA LEU A 128 -5.15 9.41 -17.68
C LEU A 128 -4.73 10.89 -17.59
N PRO A 129 -5.07 11.62 -16.50
CA PRO A 129 -4.50 12.94 -16.28
C PRO A 129 -2.99 12.82 -16.03
N GLN A 130 -2.22 13.85 -16.38
CA GLN A 130 -0.78 13.90 -16.19
C GLN A 130 -0.40 13.81 -14.69
N PHE A 131 -1.16 14.47 -13.84
CA PHE A 131 -1.07 14.39 -12.39
C PHE A 131 -2.41 13.96 -11.82
N ARG A 132 -2.41 12.98 -10.92
CA ARG A 132 -3.64 12.36 -10.39
C ARG A 132 -3.92 12.73 -8.95
N ALA A 133 -2.90 12.60 -8.09
CA ALA A 133 -3.00 12.91 -6.67
C ALA A 133 -1.63 13.27 -6.11
N LEU A 134 -1.63 14.06 -5.05
CA LEU A 134 -0.47 14.37 -4.21
C LEU A 134 -0.63 13.65 -2.88
N ALA A 135 0.42 12.93 -2.50
CA ALA A 135 0.48 12.24 -1.22
C ALA A 135 1.44 12.97 -0.27
N ILE A 136 1.10 12.99 1.01
CA ILE A 136 1.92 13.64 2.04
C ILE A 136 2.25 12.62 3.12
N ARG A 137 3.55 12.39 3.35
CA ARG A 137 4.06 11.66 4.52
C ARG A 137 4.74 12.67 5.44
N ARG A 138 4.20 12.85 6.66
CA ARG A 138 4.76 13.76 7.67
C ARG A 138 5.79 13.05 8.55
N LYS A 139 6.60 13.83 9.28
CA LYS A 139 7.53 13.37 10.33
C LYS A 139 8.50 12.27 9.85
N GLN A 140 9.05 12.43 8.64
CA GLN A 140 10.08 11.57 8.08
C GLN A 140 11.43 11.88 8.73
N THR A 141 12.23 10.85 8.98
CA THR A 141 13.61 10.99 9.45
C THR A 141 14.54 10.86 8.26
N LEU A 142 15.36 11.89 8.02
CA LEU A 142 16.39 11.87 6.99
C LEU A 142 17.73 11.52 7.64
N LEU A 143 18.32 10.39 7.24
CA LEU A 143 19.65 9.95 7.65
C LEU A 143 20.62 10.19 6.49
N THR A 144 21.60 11.06 6.68
CA THR A 144 22.66 11.32 5.70
C THR A 144 23.97 10.76 6.20
N LEU A 145 24.53 9.81 5.47
CA LEU A 145 25.87 9.26 5.71
C LEU A 145 26.83 9.90 4.71
N HIS A 146 27.89 10.52 5.22
CA HIS A 146 28.92 11.15 4.41
C HIS A 146 30.25 10.43 4.67
N SER A 147 30.90 9.94 3.61
CA SER A 147 32.17 9.26 3.69
C SER A 147 32.93 9.38 2.38
N LEU A 148 34.14 9.95 2.43
CA LEU A 148 35.06 9.96 1.29
C LEU A 148 35.48 8.54 0.88
N ASN A 149 35.49 7.61 1.85
CA ASN A 149 35.79 6.19 1.60
C ASN A 149 34.68 5.48 0.83
N MET A 150 33.54 6.13 0.55
CA MET A 150 32.53 5.59 -0.35
C MET A 150 32.99 5.64 -1.82
N LEU A 151 33.83 6.61 -2.17
CA LEU A 151 34.29 6.82 -3.53
C LEU A 151 35.14 5.63 -3.99
N HIS A 152 34.70 4.95 -5.03
CA HIS A 152 35.30 3.72 -5.58
C HIS A 152 35.32 2.50 -4.63
N ALA A 153 34.69 2.58 -3.45
CA ALA A 153 34.58 1.42 -2.57
C ALA A 153 33.53 0.44 -3.09
N ARG A 154 33.90 -0.84 -3.08
CA ARG A 154 32.95 -1.94 -3.26
C ARG A 154 32.42 -2.34 -1.90
N GLY A 155 31.10 -2.50 -1.78
CA GLY A 155 30.47 -3.02 -0.57
C GLY A 155 30.02 -2.00 0.47
N PHE A 156 30.38 -0.70 0.35
CA PHE A 156 29.95 0.33 1.31
C PHE A 156 28.42 0.36 1.49
N LEU A 157 27.66 0.39 0.39
CA LEU A 157 26.20 0.34 0.45
C LEU A 157 25.68 -0.99 1.00
N ALA A 158 26.33 -2.10 0.65
CA ALA A 158 25.93 -3.42 1.13
C ALA A 158 26.09 -3.51 2.66
N GLU A 159 27.19 -3.00 3.21
CA GLU A 159 27.44 -2.93 4.63
C GLU A 159 26.41 -2.04 5.34
N VAL A 160 26.12 -0.85 4.80
CA VAL A 160 25.10 0.06 5.33
C VAL A 160 23.72 -0.62 5.38
N PHE A 161 23.26 -1.23 4.29
CA PHE A 161 21.96 -1.90 4.27
C PHE A 161 21.91 -3.17 5.12
N THR A 162 23.03 -3.89 5.23
CA THR A 162 23.14 -5.03 6.14
C THR A 162 22.98 -4.59 7.58
N LEU A 163 23.67 -3.51 7.98
CA LEU A 163 23.58 -2.95 9.32
C LEU A 163 22.15 -2.47 9.62
N LEU A 164 21.53 -1.72 8.70
CA LEU A 164 20.14 -1.28 8.84
C LEU A 164 19.18 -2.47 8.99
N SER A 165 19.37 -3.53 8.21
CA SER A 165 18.57 -4.75 8.31
C SER A 165 18.78 -5.49 9.63
N GLN A 166 20.01 -5.56 10.16
CA GLN A 166 20.31 -6.15 11.46
C GLN A 166 19.62 -5.39 12.61
N HIS A 167 19.44 -4.08 12.45
CA HIS A 167 18.68 -3.25 13.38
C HIS A 167 17.18 -3.20 13.08
N HIS A 168 16.69 -4.02 12.15
CA HIS A 168 15.28 -4.04 11.73
C HIS A 168 14.75 -2.66 11.28
N ILE A 169 15.60 -1.87 10.63
CA ILE A 169 15.24 -0.54 10.11
C ILE A 169 14.89 -0.69 8.63
N SER A 170 13.64 -0.33 8.29
CA SER A 170 13.18 -0.26 6.91
C SER A 170 13.50 1.10 6.29
N VAL A 171 13.98 1.09 5.03
CA VAL A 171 14.35 2.30 4.26
C VAL A 171 13.28 2.56 3.20
N ASP A 172 12.87 3.83 3.07
CA ASP A 172 11.81 4.26 2.15
C ASP A 172 12.39 4.91 0.87
N LEU A 173 13.11 6.03 1.00
CA LEU A 173 13.74 6.74 -0.12
C LEU A 173 15.26 6.71 0.03
N ILE A 174 15.94 6.63 -1.12
CA ILE A 174 17.39 6.64 -1.22
C ILE A 174 17.78 7.69 -2.26
N THR A 175 18.76 8.53 -1.92
CA THR A 175 19.46 9.38 -2.87
C THR A 175 20.96 9.34 -2.59
N THR A 176 21.77 9.40 -3.64
CA THR A 176 23.23 9.24 -3.55
C THR A 176 23.93 10.39 -4.25
N SER A 177 25.06 10.82 -3.70
CA SER A 177 26.08 11.63 -4.36
C SER A 177 27.38 10.83 -4.49
N GLU A 178 28.47 11.46 -4.91
CA GLU A 178 29.79 10.82 -5.03
C GLU A 178 30.33 10.30 -3.68
N VAL A 179 30.05 11.01 -2.59
CA VAL A 179 30.62 10.76 -1.25
C VAL A 179 29.58 10.72 -0.14
N SER A 180 28.29 10.72 -0.49
CA SER A 180 27.21 10.64 0.49
C SER A 180 26.02 9.84 0.01
N ILE A 181 25.31 9.27 0.99
CA ILE A 181 24.00 8.66 0.80
C ILE A 181 23.02 9.28 1.79
N ALA A 182 21.85 9.69 1.32
CA ALA A 182 20.77 10.16 2.14
C ALA A 182 19.56 9.22 2.01
N LEU A 183 19.03 8.85 3.17
CA LEU A 183 18.00 7.82 3.34
C LEU A 183 16.83 8.40 4.12
N THR A 184 15.59 8.10 3.72
CA THR A 184 14.44 8.28 4.62
C THR A 184 14.09 6.98 5.31
N LEU A 185 13.92 7.02 6.62
CA LEU A 185 13.60 5.84 7.42
C LEU A 185 12.09 5.65 7.55
N ASP A 186 11.61 4.43 7.31
CA ASP A 186 10.20 4.08 7.49
C ASP A 186 9.90 3.72 8.94
N LYS A 187 9.04 4.53 9.57
CA LYS A 187 8.52 4.26 10.93
C LYS A 187 7.58 3.06 10.99
N THR A 188 7.05 2.63 9.84
CA THR A 188 5.97 1.63 9.78
C THR A 188 6.49 0.20 9.76
N GLY A 189 7.63 -0.05 9.11
CA GLY A 189 8.31 -1.34 9.10
C GLY A 189 9.34 -1.55 10.22
N SER A 190 9.63 -0.52 11.02
CA SER A 190 10.61 -0.61 12.11
C SER A 190 9.92 -1.06 13.40
N THR A 191 10.07 -2.33 13.78
CA THR A 191 9.64 -2.81 15.10
C THR A 191 10.50 -2.14 16.16
N THR A 192 9.94 -1.18 16.89
CA THR A 192 10.56 -0.70 18.12
C THR A 192 10.45 -1.82 19.14
N THR A 193 11.51 -2.60 19.30
CA THR A 193 11.75 -3.32 20.55
C THR A 193 11.72 -2.26 21.64
N LYS A 194 10.80 -2.37 22.60
CA LYS A 194 10.77 -1.50 23.78
C LYS A 194 12.13 -1.57 24.47
N GLY A 195 12.96 -0.59 24.18
CA GLY A 195 14.31 -0.43 24.70
C GLY A 195 14.77 0.95 24.30
N ASN A 196 14.74 1.86 25.27
CA ASN A 196 15.17 3.25 25.20
C ASN A 196 16.25 3.50 24.16
N LEU A 197 15.96 4.37 23.19
CA LEU A 197 16.94 5.25 22.58
C LEU A 197 16.29 6.62 22.41
N LEU A 198 16.62 7.47 23.40
CA LEU A 198 16.26 8.88 23.64
C LEU A 198 14.87 9.13 24.26
#